data_AF-I5D6Z1-F1
#
_entry.id   AF-I5D6Z1-F1
#
_cell.length_a   1.000
_cell.length_b   1.000
_cell.length_c   1.000
_cell.angle_alpha   90.00
_cell.angle_beta   90.00
_cell.angle_gamma   90.00
#
_symmetry.space_group_name_H-M   'P 1'
#
loop_
_entity.id
_entity.type
_entity.pdbx_description
1 polymer ?
#
loop_
_entity_poly.entity_id
_entity_poly.type
_entity_poly.pdbx_seq_one_letter_code
_entity_poly.pdbx_strand_id
1 'polypeptide(L)'
;MKKQLKNMLIISAGISVISPVISASCGNKGTVKAKEVADIYLPDNFDIKELGYFEKKKIFNKADSINLNSIDYTKNTTFELPDEKDFFLKIYSITPPAIDENTVVPADKDIEVSTEINLVFRIVYKDPNENSVELVDGWERKLSIKNDKFVLHSLNSVYNSFESIKANAFEFKNIDWDKLKAKYFDAEIVEWSDGDTPKVKVTAVDPSNTTVKVGEETKIRISGIDTPEKFVGNNKSRDFEHNYAKLSSRFAEETVPKGSKVRVYADQKDAFGRWVGDVFFGENYKYLYSVEITRSGLTLPYFSEVSQALNFAKNPLYWEHYALLQLANAFEFAITNKKGFFKTFALPYWIQSNIYRMKPNGKWTLLDKKSERNLFNIEGINLINDSYKNK
;
A
#
# COMPACT_ATOMS: atom_id res chain seq x y z
N MET A 1 -51.45 -40.66 -15.82
CA MET A 1 -51.21 -39.61 -14.81
C MET A 1 -49.93 -38.85 -15.17
N LYS A 2 -50.06 -37.65 -15.76
CA LYS A 2 -48.95 -36.76 -16.11
C LYS A 2 -48.65 -35.83 -14.92
N LYS A 3 -47.42 -35.84 -14.40
CA LYS A 3 -46.95 -34.88 -13.39
C LYS A 3 -46.32 -33.67 -14.10
N GLN A 4 -46.86 -32.49 -13.84
CA GLN A 4 -46.36 -31.21 -14.33
C GLN A 4 -45.11 -30.78 -13.54
N LEU A 5 -44.06 -30.38 -14.25
CA LEU A 5 -42.97 -29.55 -13.73
C LEU A 5 -43.48 -28.11 -13.58
N LYS A 6 -43.30 -27.53 -12.39
CA LYS A 6 -43.31 -26.07 -12.18
C LYS A 6 -41.86 -25.59 -12.08
N ASN A 7 -41.44 -24.83 -13.08
CA ASN A 7 -40.22 -24.03 -13.05
C ASN A 7 -40.38 -22.92 -12.00
N MET A 8 -39.48 -22.89 -11.01
CA MET A 8 -39.36 -21.78 -10.07
C MET A 8 -38.17 -20.93 -10.52
N LEU A 9 -38.47 -19.79 -11.13
CA LEU A 9 -37.53 -18.77 -11.55
C LEU A 9 -37.04 -18.04 -10.29
N ILE A 10 -35.79 -18.23 -9.89
CA ILE A 10 -35.18 -17.45 -8.80
C ILE A 10 -34.64 -16.17 -9.44
N ILE A 11 -35.37 -15.08 -9.28
CA ILE A 11 -34.88 -13.73 -9.59
C ILE A 11 -33.94 -13.33 -8.45
N SER A 12 -32.63 -13.40 -8.69
CA SER A 12 -31.64 -12.81 -7.80
C SER A 12 -31.71 -11.27 -7.94
N ALA A 13 -32.41 -10.62 -7.02
CA ALA A 13 -32.28 -9.17 -6.85
C ALA A 13 -30.86 -8.88 -6.34
N GLY A 14 -30.01 -8.36 -7.23
CA GLY A 14 -28.70 -7.83 -6.85
C GLY A 14 -28.91 -6.64 -5.92
N ILE A 15 -28.65 -6.83 -4.63
CA ILE A 15 -28.55 -5.74 -3.67
C ILE A 15 -27.21 -5.05 -3.96
N SER A 16 -27.26 -3.99 -4.78
CA SER A 16 -26.19 -3.01 -4.88
C SER A 16 -26.06 -2.32 -3.53
N VAL A 17 -25.11 -2.75 -2.71
CA VAL A 17 -24.69 -2.02 -1.52
C VAL A 17 -23.92 -0.80 -1.99
N ILE A 18 -24.63 0.31 -2.17
CA ILE A 18 -24.02 1.63 -2.34
C ILE A 18 -23.39 1.95 -0.99
N SER A 19 -22.06 1.83 -0.89
CA SER A 19 -21.34 2.36 0.28
C SER A 19 -21.59 3.87 0.36
N PRO A 20 -21.84 4.42 1.56
CA PRO A 20 -22.05 5.85 1.70
C PRO A 20 -20.77 6.58 1.29
N VAL A 21 -20.83 7.29 0.17
CA VAL A 21 -19.94 8.40 -0.11
C VAL A 21 -20.23 9.43 0.98
N ILE A 22 -19.20 9.85 1.71
CA ILE A 22 -19.31 10.91 2.72
C ILE A 22 -19.64 12.21 1.96
N SER A 23 -20.93 12.52 1.82
CA SER A 23 -21.37 13.81 1.27
C SER A 23 -21.64 14.78 2.41
N ALA A 24 -20.70 15.69 2.67
CA ALA A 24 -20.99 16.91 3.41
C ALA A 24 -21.42 17.98 2.40
N SER A 25 -22.73 18.14 2.19
CA SER A 25 -23.27 19.25 1.40
C SER A 25 -23.45 20.48 2.31
N CYS A 26 -22.69 21.54 2.07
CA CYS A 26 -22.99 22.88 2.58
C CYS A 26 -23.49 23.77 1.43
N GLY A 27 -24.57 24.51 1.70
CA GLY A 27 -25.42 25.19 0.71
C GLY A 27 -24.74 26.24 -0.18
N ASN A 28 -25.27 26.35 -1.39
CA ASN A 28 -24.86 27.23 -2.48
C ASN A 28 -24.94 28.72 -2.12
N LYS A 29 -23.82 29.43 -2.32
CA LYS A 29 -23.80 30.80 -2.86
C LYS A 29 -22.80 30.83 -4.01
N GLY A 30 -23.28 31.03 -5.25
CA GLY A 30 -22.56 31.54 -6.43
C GLY A 30 -21.16 31.01 -6.78
N THR A 31 -20.74 29.83 -6.33
CA THR A 31 -19.37 29.32 -6.56
C THR A 31 -19.33 28.32 -7.72
N VAL A 32 -18.31 28.46 -8.58
CA VAL A 32 -18.01 27.47 -9.63
C VAL A 32 -17.55 26.20 -8.93
N LYS A 33 -18.24 25.08 -9.18
CA LYS A 33 -17.78 23.76 -8.71
C LYS A 33 -16.52 23.41 -9.48
N ALA A 34 -15.46 23.08 -8.75
CA ALA A 34 -14.21 22.63 -9.33
C ALA A 34 -14.45 21.39 -10.20
N LYS A 35 -13.91 21.36 -11.42
CA LYS A 35 -13.89 20.17 -12.26
C LYS A 35 -12.56 19.45 -12.02
N GLU A 36 -12.65 18.30 -11.37
CA GLU A 36 -11.50 17.40 -11.22
C GLU A 36 -11.05 16.90 -12.60
N VAL A 37 -9.75 16.84 -12.81
CA VAL A 37 -9.13 16.36 -14.06
C VAL A 37 -8.16 15.22 -13.79
N ALA A 38 -7.69 14.62 -14.88
CA ALA A 38 -6.57 13.68 -14.83
C ALA A 38 -5.40 14.28 -14.05
N ASP A 39 -4.72 13.41 -13.29
CA ASP A 39 -3.57 13.78 -12.47
C ASP A 39 -2.49 14.48 -13.30
N ILE A 40 -2.08 15.67 -12.87
CA ILE A 40 -0.94 16.39 -13.46
C ILE A 40 0.27 16.14 -12.59
N TYR A 41 1.21 15.38 -13.13
CA TYR A 41 2.44 15.08 -12.41
C TYR A 41 3.32 16.33 -12.22
N LEU A 42 3.75 16.59 -10.98
CA LEU A 42 4.77 17.60 -10.68
C LEU A 42 6.09 16.87 -10.40
N PRO A 43 7.17 17.15 -11.14
CA PRO A 43 8.49 16.57 -10.84
C PRO A 43 9.06 17.13 -9.54
N ASP A 44 9.91 16.37 -8.84
CA ASP A 44 10.64 16.80 -7.63
C ASP A 44 11.45 18.10 -7.86
N ASN A 45 12.02 18.24 -9.06
CA ASN A 45 12.64 19.46 -9.56
C ASN A 45 11.70 20.09 -10.59
N PHE A 46 10.88 21.04 -10.16
CA PHE A 46 10.01 21.80 -11.04
C PHE A 46 10.60 23.17 -11.32
N ASP A 47 10.43 23.62 -12.56
CA ASP A 47 10.68 25.00 -12.91
C ASP A 47 9.60 25.92 -12.33
N ILE A 48 9.98 27.17 -12.10
CA ILE A 48 9.09 28.19 -11.58
C ILE A 48 8.58 29.03 -12.73
N LYS A 49 7.26 29.03 -12.94
CA LYS A 49 6.60 29.99 -13.84
C LYS A 49 6.48 31.33 -13.14
N GLU A 50 7.29 32.29 -13.56
CA GLU A 50 7.08 33.70 -13.23
C GLU A 50 5.99 34.29 -14.13
N LEU A 51 4.97 34.88 -13.51
CA LEU A 51 3.89 35.57 -14.21
C LEU A 51 4.04 37.08 -14.06
N GLY A 52 3.70 37.82 -15.13
CA GLY A 52 3.58 39.27 -15.05
C GLY A 52 2.49 39.69 -14.05
N TYR A 53 2.61 40.88 -13.46
CA TYR A 53 1.74 41.34 -12.37
C TYR A 53 0.23 41.16 -12.65
N PHE A 54 -0.25 41.56 -13.83
CA PHE A 54 -1.66 41.47 -14.18
C PHE A 54 -2.15 40.03 -14.37
N GLU A 55 -1.32 39.18 -14.96
CA GLU A 55 -1.60 37.76 -15.16
C GLU A 55 -1.60 37.03 -13.82
N LYS A 56 -0.59 37.27 -12.97
CA LYS A 56 -0.51 36.77 -11.60
C LYS A 56 -1.79 37.10 -10.83
N LYS A 57 -2.20 38.37 -10.84
CA LYS A 57 -3.45 38.81 -10.21
C LYS A 57 -4.69 38.11 -10.77
N LYS A 58 -4.80 37.94 -12.09
CA LYS A 58 -5.91 37.24 -12.76
C LYS A 58 -5.98 35.77 -12.31
N ILE A 59 -4.86 35.06 -12.40
CA ILE A 59 -4.75 33.64 -12.07
C ILE A 59 -5.04 33.39 -10.58
N PHE A 60 -4.53 34.24 -9.69
CA PHE A 60 -4.72 34.08 -8.24
C PHE A 60 -6.19 34.30 -7.85
N ASN A 61 -6.83 35.34 -8.38
CA ASN A 61 -8.25 35.59 -8.16
C ASN A 61 -9.12 34.40 -8.61
N LYS A 62 -8.75 33.75 -9.71
CA LYS A 62 -9.46 32.56 -10.20
C LYS A 62 -9.25 31.36 -9.26
N ALA A 63 -8.02 31.10 -8.83
CA ALA A 63 -7.73 30.03 -7.88
C ALA A 63 -8.46 30.23 -6.53
N ASP A 64 -8.56 31.47 -6.04
CA ASP A 64 -9.29 31.81 -4.81
C ASP A 64 -10.81 31.62 -4.95
N SER A 65 -11.34 31.77 -6.16
CA SER A 65 -12.77 31.56 -6.45
C SER A 65 -13.22 30.10 -6.43
N ILE A 66 -12.26 29.15 -6.46
CA ILE A 66 -12.56 27.72 -6.46
C ILE A 66 -13.12 27.30 -5.09
N ASN A 67 -14.27 26.65 -5.10
CA ASN A 67 -14.88 26.06 -3.91
C ASN A 67 -14.31 24.66 -3.66
N LEU A 68 -13.63 24.53 -2.52
CA LEU A 68 -12.93 23.34 -2.06
C LEU A 68 -13.69 22.61 -0.93
N ASN A 69 -14.94 22.99 -0.66
CA ASN A 69 -15.74 22.36 0.39
C ASN A 69 -16.65 21.28 -0.22
N SER A 70 -16.11 20.10 -0.59
CA SER A 70 -16.91 18.87 -0.88
C SER A 70 -16.14 17.72 -1.56
N ILE A 71 -14.80 17.72 -1.60
CA ILE A 71 -14.05 16.81 -2.48
C ILE A 71 -13.28 15.78 -1.64
N ASP A 72 -13.35 14.50 -2.03
CA ASP A 72 -12.47 13.45 -1.50
C ASP A 72 -11.05 13.72 -2.00
N TYR A 73 -10.24 14.34 -1.16
CA TYR A 73 -8.90 14.76 -1.52
C TYR A 73 -7.92 13.60 -1.46
N THR A 74 -7.19 13.40 -2.56
CA THR A 74 -5.95 12.63 -2.59
C THR A 74 -4.78 13.58 -2.86
N LYS A 75 -3.54 13.17 -2.55
CA LYS A 75 -2.34 13.97 -2.86
C LYS A 75 -2.26 14.38 -4.36
N ASN A 76 -2.92 13.64 -5.23
CA ASN A 76 -2.83 13.81 -6.68
C ASN A 76 -4.01 14.59 -7.29
N THR A 77 -5.01 14.94 -6.48
CA THR A 77 -6.20 15.62 -6.97
C THR A 77 -5.83 16.99 -7.56
N THR A 78 -6.30 17.21 -8.79
CA THR A 78 -6.00 18.39 -9.61
C THR A 78 -7.29 18.98 -10.15
N PHE A 79 -7.41 20.31 -10.14
CA PHE A 79 -8.58 21.05 -10.59
C PHE A 79 -8.22 22.00 -11.73
N GLU A 80 -9.05 22.05 -12.76
CA GLU A 80 -8.97 23.11 -13.78
C GLU A 80 -9.25 24.48 -13.15
N LEU A 81 -8.45 25.51 -13.48
CA LEU A 81 -8.83 26.89 -13.19
C LEU A 81 -9.92 27.33 -14.20
N PRO A 82 -11.02 27.97 -13.74
CA PRO A 82 -12.08 28.42 -14.65
C PRO A 82 -11.56 29.32 -15.77
N ASP A 83 -11.85 28.98 -17.01
CA ASP A 83 -11.43 29.69 -18.23
C ASP A 83 -9.90 29.88 -18.38
N GLU A 84 -9.08 29.04 -17.74
CA GLU A 84 -7.61 29.00 -17.90
C GLU A 84 -7.18 27.57 -18.21
N LYS A 85 -7.04 27.25 -19.49
CA LYS A 85 -6.82 25.86 -19.95
C LYS A 85 -5.47 25.26 -19.56
N ASP A 86 -4.50 26.13 -19.29
CA ASP A 86 -3.12 25.75 -19.03
C ASP A 86 -2.76 25.87 -17.53
N PHE A 87 -3.68 26.36 -16.70
CA PHE A 87 -3.46 26.54 -15.27
C PHE A 87 -4.36 25.62 -14.45
N PHE A 88 -3.76 25.00 -13.45
CA PHE A 88 -4.42 24.01 -12.61
C PHE A 88 -4.15 24.28 -11.14
N LEU A 89 -5.13 24.01 -10.30
CA LEU A 89 -4.99 24.03 -8.87
C LEU A 89 -4.72 22.60 -8.42
N LYS A 90 -3.52 22.32 -7.90
CA LYS A 90 -3.12 20.98 -7.49
C LYS A 90 -2.90 20.92 -5.98
N ILE A 91 -3.32 19.82 -5.36
CA ILE A 91 -2.88 19.51 -4.00
C ILE A 91 -1.39 19.20 -4.04
N TYR A 92 -0.62 20.04 -3.36
CA TYR A 92 0.81 19.89 -3.20
C TYR A 92 1.16 19.04 -1.97
N SER A 93 0.43 19.24 -0.88
CA SER A 93 0.61 18.48 0.37
C SER A 93 -0.72 18.20 1.04
N ILE A 94 -0.81 17.04 1.69
CA ILE A 94 -1.94 16.60 2.50
C ILE A 94 -1.41 15.99 3.79
N THR A 95 -1.76 16.56 4.94
CA THR A 95 -1.33 15.99 6.23
C THR A 95 -2.13 14.74 6.54
N PRO A 96 -1.55 13.76 7.24
CA PRO A 96 -2.32 12.67 7.79
C PRO A 96 -3.36 13.19 8.78
N PRO A 97 -4.50 12.50 8.95
CA PRO A 97 -5.37 12.77 10.10
C PRO A 97 -4.55 12.57 11.37
N ALA A 98 -4.52 13.59 12.23
CA ALA A 98 -3.85 13.52 13.53
C ALA A 98 -4.67 12.64 14.48
N ILE A 99 -4.28 11.38 14.63
CA ILE A 99 -4.86 10.44 15.59
C ILE A 99 -3.99 10.41 16.86
N ASP A 100 -4.59 10.39 18.05
CA ASP A 100 -3.81 10.21 19.28
C ASP A 100 -3.22 8.78 19.33
N GLU A 101 -1.96 8.63 19.69
CA GLU A 101 -1.29 7.31 19.77
C GLU A 101 -1.89 6.36 20.81
N ASN A 102 -2.60 6.92 21.79
CA ASN A 102 -3.31 6.20 22.84
C ASN A 102 -4.77 5.93 22.47
N THR A 103 -5.21 6.30 21.25
CA THR A 103 -6.55 5.96 20.78
C THR A 103 -6.73 4.46 20.75
N VAL A 104 -7.73 3.95 21.46
CA VAL A 104 -8.08 2.52 21.46
C VAL A 104 -9.22 2.28 20.49
N VAL A 105 -8.94 1.55 19.42
CA VAL A 105 -9.95 1.10 18.46
C VAL A 105 -10.52 -0.24 18.93
N PRO A 106 -11.83 -0.34 19.22
CA PRO A 106 -12.45 -1.60 19.62
C PRO A 106 -12.38 -2.68 18.54
N ALA A 107 -12.48 -3.95 18.96
CA ALA A 107 -12.51 -5.07 18.02
C ALA A 107 -13.74 -5.05 17.10
N ASP A 108 -14.92 -4.73 17.65
CA ASP A 108 -16.21 -4.94 16.98
C ASP A 108 -17.00 -3.65 16.70
N LYS A 109 -16.44 -2.49 17.01
CA LYS A 109 -17.15 -1.21 16.89
C LYS A 109 -16.26 -0.13 16.28
N ASP A 110 -16.75 0.47 15.21
CA ASP A 110 -16.16 1.67 14.61
C ASP A 110 -16.30 2.86 15.56
N ILE A 111 -15.31 3.74 15.58
CA ILE A 111 -15.34 4.97 16.39
C ILE A 111 -15.15 6.19 15.49
N GLU A 112 -15.90 7.25 15.77
CA GLU A 112 -15.71 8.56 15.15
C GLU A 112 -14.73 9.37 16.00
N VAL A 113 -13.74 9.98 15.36
CA VAL A 113 -12.82 10.92 15.99
C VAL A 113 -12.81 12.22 15.22
N SER A 114 -12.67 13.34 15.94
CA SER A 114 -12.43 14.62 15.30
C SER A 114 -10.95 14.70 14.91
N THR A 115 -10.68 15.04 13.66
CA THR A 115 -9.33 15.19 13.15
C THR A 115 -9.24 16.37 12.21
N GLU A 116 -8.02 16.89 12.06
CA GLU A 116 -7.72 17.99 11.15
C GLU A 116 -6.82 17.47 10.03
N ILE A 117 -7.28 17.67 8.79
CA ILE A 117 -6.51 17.39 7.58
C ILE A 117 -6.16 18.73 6.96
N ASN A 118 -4.88 19.03 6.89
CA ASN A 118 -4.37 20.23 6.25
C ASN A 118 -3.99 19.92 4.80
N LEU A 119 -4.54 20.71 3.90
CA LEU A 119 -4.24 20.66 2.47
C LEU A 119 -3.48 21.92 2.10
N VAL A 120 -2.42 21.74 1.32
CA VAL A 120 -1.68 22.84 0.70
C VAL A 120 -1.92 22.72 -0.79
N PHE A 121 -2.50 23.77 -1.38
CA PHE A 121 -2.69 23.87 -2.81
C PHE A 121 -1.68 24.83 -3.42
N ARG A 122 -1.25 24.51 -4.63
CA ARG A 122 -0.42 25.38 -5.46
C ARG A 122 -0.96 25.42 -6.88
N ILE A 123 -0.62 26.48 -7.61
CA ILE A 123 -1.00 26.61 -9.02
C ILE A 123 0.11 26.00 -9.86
N VAL A 124 -0.31 25.19 -10.81
CA VAL A 124 0.54 24.49 -11.77
C VAL A 124 0.21 25.01 -13.15
N TYR A 125 1.24 25.39 -13.91
CA TYR A 125 1.14 25.71 -15.33
C TYR A 125 1.58 24.49 -16.14
N LYS A 126 0.82 24.13 -17.18
CA LYS A 126 1.18 23.09 -18.14
C LYS A 126 1.44 23.74 -19.49
N ASP A 127 2.68 23.71 -19.97
CA ASP A 127 3.00 24.25 -21.28
C ASP A 127 2.45 23.30 -22.38
N PRO A 128 1.54 23.76 -23.24
CA PRO A 128 0.98 22.93 -24.30
C PRO A 128 1.98 22.58 -25.40
N ASN A 129 3.08 23.33 -25.55
CA ASN A 129 4.08 23.16 -26.60
C ASN A 129 5.21 22.24 -26.16
N GLU A 130 5.69 22.43 -24.93
CA GLU A 130 6.84 21.68 -24.39
C GLU A 130 6.40 20.42 -23.61
N ASN A 131 5.11 20.31 -23.31
CA ASN A 131 4.57 19.29 -22.41
C ASN A 131 5.29 19.27 -21.05
N SER A 132 5.82 20.44 -20.65
CA SER A 132 6.44 20.69 -19.35
C SER A 132 5.38 21.11 -18.33
N VAL A 133 5.73 20.96 -17.06
CA VAL A 133 4.87 21.32 -15.93
C VAL A 133 5.67 22.19 -14.98
N GLU A 134 5.19 23.42 -14.75
CA GLU A 134 5.87 24.45 -13.97
C GLU A 134 5.01 24.86 -12.77
N LEU A 135 5.63 25.24 -11.66
CA LEU A 135 4.92 25.77 -10.51
C LEU A 135 4.83 27.29 -10.59
N VAL A 136 3.64 27.84 -10.47
CA VAL A 136 3.47 29.30 -10.50
C VAL A 136 3.96 29.91 -9.19
N ASP A 137 4.88 30.88 -9.29
CA ASP A 137 5.45 31.56 -8.13
C ASP A 137 4.41 32.36 -7.32
N GLY A 138 4.52 32.29 -6.00
CA GLY A 138 3.90 33.24 -5.09
C GLY A 138 2.43 33.01 -4.77
N TRP A 139 1.86 31.85 -5.12
CA TRP A 139 0.52 31.44 -4.67
C TRP A 139 0.55 30.12 -3.91
N GLU A 140 0.00 30.15 -2.71
CA GLU A 140 -0.23 28.97 -1.89
C GLU A 140 -1.53 29.17 -1.11
N ARG A 141 -2.42 28.18 -1.14
CA ARG A 141 -3.63 28.18 -0.31
C ARG A 141 -3.58 27.01 0.65
N LYS A 142 -3.74 27.31 1.94
CA LYS A 142 -3.87 26.31 3.00
C LYS A 142 -5.33 26.16 3.35
N LEU A 143 -5.83 24.93 3.33
CA LEU A 143 -7.17 24.59 3.78
C LEU A 143 -7.05 23.60 4.93
N SER A 144 -7.62 23.94 6.08
CA SER A 144 -7.80 23.03 7.19
C SER A 144 -9.22 22.47 7.12
N ILE A 145 -9.31 21.16 6.93
CA ILE A 145 -10.57 20.42 6.99
C ILE A 145 -10.65 19.78 8.36
N LYS A 146 -11.52 20.36 9.20
CA LYS A 146 -11.97 19.68 10.42
C LYS A 146 -12.97 18.61 10.02
N ASN A 147 -12.56 17.36 10.12
CA ASN A 147 -13.44 16.24 9.97
C ASN A 147 -13.85 15.77 11.37
N ASP A 148 -15.03 16.22 11.82
CA ASP A 148 -15.57 15.86 13.12
C ASP A 148 -15.99 14.38 13.21
N LYS A 149 -15.99 13.67 12.08
CA LYS A 149 -16.45 12.28 11.96
C LYS A 149 -15.49 11.44 11.13
N PHE A 150 -14.19 11.54 11.41
CA PHE A 150 -13.24 10.60 10.83
C PHE A 150 -13.47 9.22 11.45
N VAL A 151 -13.84 8.25 10.62
CA VAL A 151 -14.19 6.90 11.09
C VAL A 151 -12.93 6.05 11.20
N LEU A 152 -12.59 5.66 12.42
CA LEU A 152 -11.65 4.57 12.68
C LEU A 152 -12.45 3.27 12.71
N HIS A 153 -12.25 2.43 11.69
CA HIS A 153 -12.94 1.15 11.59
C HIS A 153 -12.45 0.18 12.66
N SER A 154 -13.36 -0.66 13.16
CA SER A 154 -13.07 -1.69 14.15
C SER A 154 -12.00 -2.66 13.68
N LEU A 155 -11.24 -3.23 14.62
CA LEU A 155 -10.12 -4.11 14.27
C LEU A 155 -10.59 -5.35 13.48
N ASN A 156 -11.75 -5.91 13.79
CA ASN A 156 -12.32 -7.04 13.03
C ASN A 156 -12.81 -6.61 11.65
N SER A 157 -13.29 -5.37 11.49
CA SER A 157 -13.70 -4.81 10.21
C SER A 157 -12.50 -4.51 9.30
N VAL A 158 -11.36 -4.13 9.88
CA VAL A 158 -10.07 -3.92 9.21
C VAL A 158 -9.41 -5.26 8.83
N TYR A 159 -9.53 -6.27 9.68
CA TYR A 159 -8.87 -7.56 9.48
C TYR A 159 -9.36 -8.28 8.21
N ASN A 160 -8.43 -8.79 7.41
CA ASN A 160 -8.70 -9.60 6.23
C ASN A 160 -7.84 -10.87 6.31
N SER A 161 -8.44 -12.02 6.61
CA SER A 161 -7.73 -13.31 6.66
C SER A 161 -7.34 -13.77 5.25
N PHE A 162 -6.30 -14.61 5.13
CA PHE A 162 -5.92 -15.18 3.85
C PHE A 162 -7.08 -15.92 3.18
N GLU A 163 -7.83 -16.75 3.91
CA GLU A 163 -8.98 -17.47 3.35
C GLU A 163 -10.05 -16.54 2.77
N SER A 164 -10.23 -15.34 3.34
CA SER A 164 -11.19 -14.34 2.81
C SER A 164 -10.74 -13.69 1.50
N ILE A 165 -9.43 -13.68 1.21
CA ILE A 165 -8.85 -13.06 0.00
C ILE A 165 -8.28 -14.10 -0.98
N LYS A 166 -8.28 -15.38 -0.62
CA LYS A 166 -7.62 -16.48 -1.35
C LYS A 166 -8.04 -16.60 -2.82
N ALA A 167 -9.30 -16.28 -3.14
CA ALA A 167 -9.78 -16.25 -4.52
C ALA A 167 -9.02 -15.25 -5.42
N ASN A 168 -8.38 -14.25 -4.82
CA ASN A 168 -7.54 -13.24 -5.49
C ASN A 168 -6.05 -13.42 -5.17
N ALA A 169 -5.65 -14.50 -4.49
CA ALA A 169 -4.25 -14.78 -4.18
C ALA A 169 -3.48 -15.06 -5.48
N PHE A 170 -2.20 -14.68 -5.50
CA PHE A 170 -1.36 -14.95 -6.64
C PHE A 170 -0.71 -16.32 -6.50
N GLU A 171 -1.06 -17.26 -7.38
CA GLU A 171 -0.44 -18.58 -7.43
C GLU A 171 0.84 -18.56 -8.28
N PHE A 172 1.97 -18.92 -7.69
CA PHE A 172 3.23 -19.18 -8.38
C PHE A 172 3.28 -20.64 -8.86
N LYS A 173 3.24 -20.86 -10.19
CA LYS A 173 3.09 -22.20 -10.76
C LYS A 173 4.40 -22.84 -11.26
N ASN A 174 5.33 -22.03 -11.77
CA ASN A 174 6.47 -22.46 -12.57
C ASN A 174 7.80 -21.87 -12.06
N ILE A 175 7.96 -21.80 -10.74
CA ILE A 175 9.24 -21.37 -10.13
C ILE A 175 10.33 -22.40 -10.50
N ASP A 176 11.42 -21.91 -11.08
CA ASP A 176 12.61 -22.70 -11.38
C ASP A 176 13.43 -22.90 -10.09
N TRP A 177 12.96 -23.85 -9.26
CA TRP A 177 13.63 -24.17 -8.00
C TRP A 177 15.05 -24.69 -8.22
N ASP A 178 15.35 -25.30 -9.36
CA ASP A 178 16.69 -25.80 -9.67
C ASP A 178 17.73 -24.67 -9.70
N LYS A 179 17.38 -23.50 -10.23
CA LYS A 179 18.24 -22.30 -10.17
C LYS A 179 18.44 -21.76 -8.77
N LEU A 180 17.50 -22.04 -7.87
CA LEU A 180 17.50 -21.52 -6.50
C LEU A 180 18.07 -22.50 -5.47
N LYS A 181 18.57 -23.68 -5.88
CA LYS A 181 19.03 -24.75 -4.97
C LYS A 181 19.96 -24.29 -3.85
N ALA A 182 20.87 -23.36 -4.13
CA ALA A 182 21.80 -22.84 -3.13
C ALA A 182 21.18 -21.82 -2.16
N LYS A 183 19.96 -21.33 -2.44
CA LYS A 183 19.27 -20.23 -1.73
C LYS A 183 17.90 -20.62 -1.17
N TYR A 184 17.46 -21.86 -1.33
CA TYR A 184 16.24 -22.33 -0.66
C TYR A 184 16.47 -23.56 0.20
N PHE A 185 15.59 -23.75 1.16
CA PHE A 185 15.47 -24.97 1.95
C PHE A 185 14.01 -25.21 2.34
N ASP A 186 13.64 -26.45 2.62
CA ASP A 186 12.33 -26.78 3.14
C ASP A 186 12.37 -26.77 4.67
N ALA A 187 11.29 -26.29 5.29
CA ALA A 187 11.22 -26.10 6.73
C ALA A 187 9.81 -26.28 7.27
N GLU A 188 9.70 -26.27 8.60
CA GLU A 188 8.45 -26.25 9.34
C GLU A 188 8.38 -24.97 10.20
N ILE A 189 7.24 -24.29 10.20
CA ILE A 189 7.03 -23.11 11.07
C ILE A 189 7.03 -23.56 12.54
N VAL A 190 7.91 -22.98 13.35
CA VAL A 190 7.96 -23.19 14.80
C VAL A 190 7.05 -22.18 15.52
N GLU A 191 7.18 -20.91 15.17
CA GLU A 191 6.41 -19.80 15.71
C GLU A 191 6.58 -18.53 14.85
N TRP A 192 5.75 -17.53 15.08
CA TRP A 192 5.90 -16.17 14.54
C TRP A 192 6.24 -15.21 15.68
N SER A 193 7.28 -14.40 15.52
CA SER A 193 7.58 -13.34 16.50
C SER A 193 6.60 -12.16 16.34
N ASP A 194 6.31 -11.81 15.10
CA ASP A 194 5.45 -10.72 14.64
C ASP A 194 4.91 -11.06 13.24
N GLY A 195 4.37 -10.07 12.52
CA GLY A 195 3.79 -10.30 11.20
C GLY A 195 4.80 -10.56 10.07
N ASP A 196 6.10 -10.42 10.30
CA ASP A 196 7.13 -10.56 9.24
C ASP A 196 8.41 -11.30 9.69
N THR A 197 8.38 -11.94 10.86
CA THR A 197 9.54 -12.66 11.41
C THR A 197 9.14 -14.07 11.89
N PRO A 198 9.05 -15.06 10.99
CA PRO A 198 8.85 -16.45 11.39
C PRO A 198 10.14 -17.08 11.90
N LYS A 199 10.00 -17.97 12.89
CA LYS A 199 11.01 -18.94 13.28
C LYS A 199 10.67 -20.28 12.64
N VAL A 200 11.65 -20.90 12.01
CA VAL A 200 11.48 -22.15 11.26
C VAL A 200 12.50 -23.19 11.70
N LYS A 201 12.15 -24.47 11.54
CA LYS A 201 13.05 -25.60 11.70
C LYS A 201 13.30 -26.25 10.34
N VAL A 202 14.56 -26.31 9.91
CA VAL A 202 14.95 -26.85 8.60
C VAL A 202 14.67 -28.34 8.55
N THR A 203 13.94 -28.80 7.53
CA THR A 203 13.56 -30.20 7.35
C THR A 203 14.26 -30.86 6.16
N ALA A 204 14.59 -30.10 5.11
CA ALA A 204 15.41 -30.57 3.99
C ALA A 204 16.21 -29.44 3.35
N VAL A 205 17.39 -29.79 2.81
CA VAL A 205 18.28 -28.88 2.10
C VAL A 205 18.80 -29.57 0.83
N ASP A 206 18.96 -28.81 -0.26
CA ASP A 206 19.69 -29.31 -1.42
C ASP A 206 21.20 -29.40 -1.06
N PRO A 207 21.96 -30.39 -1.58
CA PRO A 207 23.40 -30.48 -1.34
C PRO A 207 24.20 -29.23 -1.72
N SER A 208 23.69 -28.42 -2.65
CA SER A 208 24.29 -27.15 -3.07
C SER A 208 24.09 -26.02 -2.05
N ASN A 209 23.13 -26.17 -1.11
CA ASN A 209 22.89 -25.23 -0.04
C ASN A 209 23.80 -25.55 1.15
N THR A 210 24.84 -24.75 1.34
CA THR A 210 25.79 -24.88 2.45
C THR A 210 25.53 -23.91 3.60
N THR A 211 24.44 -23.13 3.54
CA THR A 211 24.20 -22.02 4.48
C THR A 211 23.43 -22.43 5.72
N VAL A 212 22.64 -23.50 5.65
CA VAL A 212 21.83 -24.04 6.74
C VAL A 212 21.96 -25.56 6.83
N LYS A 213 21.59 -26.13 7.99
CA LYS A 213 21.62 -27.59 8.21
C LYS A 213 20.25 -28.14 8.58
N VAL A 214 19.96 -29.38 8.17
CA VAL A 214 18.75 -30.09 8.61
C VAL A 214 18.70 -30.16 10.13
N GLY A 215 17.56 -29.81 10.72
CA GLY A 215 17.34 -29.73 12.16
C GLY A 215 17.69 -28.37 12.79
N GLU A 216 18.34 -27.47 12.07
CA GLU A 216 18.62 -26.10 12.52
C GLU A 216 17.32 -25.32 12.74
N GLU A 217 17.22 -24.60 13.85
CA GLU A 217 16.18 -23.59 14.06
C GLU A 217 16.73 -22.21 13.75
N THR A 218 16.05 -21.46 12.89
CA THR A 218 16.50 -20.14 12.46
C THR A 218 15.34 -19.17 12.30
N LYS A 219 15.64 -17.87 12.35
CA LYS A 219 14.66 -16.80 12.14
C LYS A 219 14.81 -16.24 10.74
N ILE A 220 13.68 -16.03 10.08
CA ILE A 220 13.61 -15.37 8.78
C ILE A 220 13.07 -13.96 9.01
N ARG A 221 13.66 -12.96 8.36
CA ARG A 221 13.06 -11.64 8.19
C ARG A 221 12.47 -11.61 6.79
N ILE A 222 11.14 -11.51 6.70
CA ILE A 222 10.45 -11.48 5.41
C ILE A 222 10.89 -10.23 4.64
N SER A 223 11.30 -10.44 3.39
CA SER A 223 11.85 -9.44 2.49
C SER A 223 10.74 -8.62 1.85
N GLY A 224 11.05 -7.37 1.55
CA GLY A 224 10.16 -6.45 0.83
C GLY A 224 8.96 -5.93 1.62
N ILE A 225 8.80 -6.29 2.89
CA ILE A 225 7.74 -5.77 3.76
C ILE A 225 8.29 -5.33 5.12
N ASP A 226 7.52 -4.50 5.81
CA ASP A 226 7.75 -4.16 7.21
C ASP A 226 6.39 -4.05 7.90
N THR A 227 6.13 -4.88 8.90
CA THR A 227 4.88 -4.84 9.67
C THR A 227 4.96 -3.84 10.82
N PRO A 228 3.84 -3.31 11.33
CA PRO A 228 3.87 -2.44 12.51
C PRO A 228 4.44 -3.19 13.71
N GLU A 229 5.13 -2.48 14.60
CA GLU A 229 5.92 -3.13 15.64
C GLU A 229 5.08 -3.31 16.92
N LYS A 230 5.06 -4.52 17.50
CA LYS A 230 4.50 -4.73 18.85
C LYS A 230 5.46 -4.18 19.93
N PHE A 231 6.75 -4.31 19.66
CA PHE A 231 7.86 -3.91 20.52
C PHE A 231 9.07 -3.52 19.65
N VAL A 232 9.80 -2.47 20.01
CA VAL A 232 11.14 -2.18 19.46
C VAL A 232 12.13 -2.22 20.62
N GLY A 233 13.02 -3.22 20.59
CA GLY A 233 13.80 -3.58 21.77
C GLY A 233 12.88 -4.01 22.91
N ASN A 234 13.03 -3.36 24.08
CA ASN A 234 12.19 -3.61 25.25
C ASN A 234 11.02 -2.62 25.40
N ASN A 235 10.84 -1.72 24.43
CA ASN A 235 9.79 -0.70 24.49
C ASN A 235 8.54 -1.20 23.75
N LYS A 236 7.42 -1.29 24.47
CA LYS A 236 6.11 -1.61 23.89
C LYS A 236 5.63 -0.43 23.03
N SER A 237 5.09 -0.70 21.85
CA SER A 237 4.38 0.32 21.07
C SER A 237 3.12 0.80 21.79
N ARG A 238 2.71 2.02 21.44
CA ARG A 238 1.47 2.63 21.94
C ARG A 238 0.26 1.86 21.45
N ASP A 239 -0.86 1.99 22.17
CA ASP A 239 -2.03 1.12 21.98
C ASP A 239 -2.57 1.15 20.54
N PHE A 240 -2.51 2.30 19.86
CA PHE A 240 -2.93 2.39 18.46
C PHE A 240 -2.07 1.48 17.56
N GLU A 241 -0.76 1.73 17.45
CA GLU A 241 0.17 0.90 16.65
C GLU A 241 0.15 -0.57 17.09
N HIS A 242 0.15 -0.81 18.40
CA HIS A 242 0.18 -2.16 18.97
C HIS A 242 -1.02 -3.01 18.53
N ASN A 243 -2.21 -2.42 18.44
CA ASN A 243 -3.41 -3.13 18.01
C ASN A 243 -3.39 -3.46 16.51
N TYR A 244 -2.86 -2.57 15.67
CA TYR A 244 -2.66 -2.87 14.24
C TYR A 244 -1.55 -3.91 14.02
N ALA A 245 -0.46 -3.87 14.80
CA ALA A 245 0.61 -4.89 14.79
C ALA A 245 0.11 -6.30 15.13
N LYS A 246 -0.89 -6.40 16.03
CA LYS A 246 -1.57 -7.67 16.33
C LYS A 246 -2.34 -8.22 15.13
N LEU A 247 -2.91 -7.37 14.27
CA LEU A 247 -3.59 -7.83 13.06
C LEU A 247 -2.61 -8.49 12.08
N SER A 248 -1.43 -7.91 11.88
CA SER A 248 -0.37 -8.50 11.05
C SER A 248 0.14 -9.82 11.65
N SER A 249 0.36 -9.86 12.98
CA SER A 249 0.77 -11.10 13.66
C SER A 249 -0.29 -12.20 13.51
N ARG A 250 -1.56 -11.86 13.72
CA ARG A 250 -2.70 -12.77 13.57
C ARG A 250 -2.79 -13.31 12.14
N PHE A 251 -2.59 -12.46 11.13
CA PHE A 251 -2.54 -12.90 9.74
C PHE A 251 -1.44 -13.95 9.52
N ALA A 252 -0.25 -13.73 10.07
CA ALA A 252 0.87 -14.66 9.97
C ALA A 252 0.53 -16.04 10.56
N GLU A 253 0.03 -16.04 11.79
CA GLU A 253 -0.34 -17.24 12.54
C GLU A 253 -1.51 -18.00 11.91
N GLU A 254 -2.51 -17.32 11.35
CA GLU A 254 -3.64 -17.98 10.69
C GLU A 254 -3.30 -18.48 9.28
N THR A 255 -2.47 -17.74 8.54
CA THR A 255 -2.13 -18.07 7.14
C THR A 255 -1.12 -19.20 7.04
N VAL A 256 -0.09 -19.17 7.91
CA VAL A 256 0.97 -20.18 7.95
C VAL A 256 1.17 -20.61 9.41
N PRO A 257 0.24 -21.39 9.98
CA PRO A 257 0.26 -21.77 11.39
C PRO A 257 1.49 -22.61 11.74
N LYS A 258 1.80 -22.68 13.04
CA LYS A 258 2.80 -23.60 13.58
C LYS A 258 2.59 -25.02 13.06
N GLY A 259 3.67 -25.66 12.63
CA GLY A 259 3.63 -26.98 12.02
C GLY A 259 3.43 -26.97 10.50
N SER A 260 3.18 -25.81 9.89
CA SER A 260 3.06 -25.70 8.44
C SER A 260 4.39 -26.01 7.76
N LYS A 261 4.34 -26.86 6.74
CA LYS A 261 5.46 -27.11 5.84
C LYS A 261 5.59 -25.95 4.86
N VAL A 262 6.79 -25.42 4.74
CA VAL A 262 7.10 -24.27 3.90
C VAL A 262 8.40 -24.49 3.14
N ARG A 263 8.57 -23.72 2.07
CA ARG A 263 9.85 -23.56 1.38
C ARG A 263 10.34 -22.15 1.61
N VAL A 264 11.53 -22.00 2.16
CA VAL A 264 12.12 -20.71 2.49
C VAL A 264 13.16 -20.37 1.44
N TYR A 265 13.02 -19.21 0.80
CA TYR A 265 14.14 -18.58 0.11
C TYR A 265 14.91 -17.74 1.14
N ALA A 266 16.24 -17.84 1.19
CA ALA A 266 17.10 -17.08 2.08
C ALA A 266 18.44 -16.76 1.39
N ASP A 267 18.87 -15.49 1.46
CA ASP A 267 20.08 -15.05 0.77
C ASP A 267 21.22 -14.74 1.74
N GLN A 268 21.01 -13.77 2.63
CA GLN A 268 22.03 -13.25 3.53
C GLN A 268 21.46 -13.08 4.94
N LYS A 269 22.34 -13.02 5.95
CA LYS A 269 21.92 -12.68 7.32
C LYS A 269 21.93 -11.16 7.51
N ASP A 270 20.97 -10.64 8.24
CA ASP A 270 20.96 -9.25 8.70
C ASP A 270 21.91 -9.04 9.90
N ALA A 271 22.01 -7.80 10.38
CA ALA A 271 22.84 -7.43 11.53
C ALA A 271 22.43 -8.13 12.85
N PHE A 272 21.23 -8.70 12.91
CA PHE A 272 20.71 -9.46 14.05
C PHE A 272 20.81 -10.97 13.85
N GLY A 273 21.48 -11.42 12.79
CA GLY A 273 21.70 -12.83 12.48
C GLY A 273 20.48 -13.56 11.90
N ARG A 274 19.40 -12.85 11.56
CA ARG A 274 18.21 -13.42 10.90
C ARG A 274 18.49 -13.57 9.41
N TRP A 275 18.03 -14.65 8.80
CA TRP A 275 18.07 -14.78 7.34
C TRP A 275 17.09 -13.81 6.70
N VAL A 276 17.56 -12.99 5.76
CA VAL A 276 16.72 -12.14 4.92
C VAL A 276 16.22 -12.99 3.76
N GLY A 277 14.90 -13.14 3.68
CA GLY A 277 14.29 -14.12 2.80
C GLY A 277 12.78 -14.00 2.73
N ASP A 278 12.10 -15.06 2.29
CA ASP A 278 10.63 -15.12 2.28
C ASP A 278 10.17 -16.57 2.34
N VAL A 279 8.88 -16.75 2.63
CA VAL A 279 8.27 -18.05 2.90
C VAL A 279 7.24 -18.35 1.82
N PHE A 280 7.48 -19.42 1.07
CA PHE A 280 6.52 -20.02 0.16
C PHE A 280 5.70 -21.09 0.90
N PHE A 281 4.38 -21.06 0.73
CA PHE A 281 3.43 -21.90 1.45
C PHE A 281 2.28 -22.38 0.56
N GLY A 282 1.40 -23.20 1.14
CA GLY A 282 0.30 -23.85 0.42
C GLY A 282 0.74 -25.07 -0.37
N GLU A 283 -0.20 -25.68 -1.06
CA GLU A 283 0.05 -26.85 -1.92
C GLU A 283 1.14 -26.52 -2.95
N ASN A 284 2.18 -27.36 -3.01
CA ASN A 284 3.35 -27.18 -3.88
C ASN A 284 4.05 -25.82 -3.72
N TYR A 285 3.94 -25.18 -2.55
CA TYR A 285 4.57 -23.89 -2.26
C TYR A 285 4.14 -22.76 -3.22
N LYS A 286 2.87 -22.78 -3.64
CA LYS A 286 2.35 -21.88 -4.67
C LYS A 286 2.02 -20.46 -4.21
N TYR A 287 2.06 -20.15 -2.91
CA TYR A 287 1.80 -18.80 -2.41
C TYR A 287 3.05 -18.22 -1.75
N LEU A 288 3.25 -16.92 -1.89
CA LEU A 288 4.35 -16.19 -1.27
C LEU A 288 3.85 -15.29 -0.16
N TYR A 289 4.37 -15.46 1.06
CA TYR A 289 3.83 -14.81 2.25
C TYR A 289 3.81 -13.28 2.14
N SER A 290 4.92 -12.65 1.74
CA SER A 290 5.01 -11.19 1.59
C SER A 290 3.94 -10.60 0.67
N VAL A 291 3.64 -11.28 -0.44
CA VAL A 291 2.62 -10.88 -1.42
C VAL A 291 1.24 -10.93 -0.81
N GLU A 292 0.92 -11.99 -0.07
CA GLU A 292 -0.43 -12.20 0.46
C GLU A 292 -0.75 -11.31 1.68
N ILE A 293 0.23 -11.06 2.58
CA ILE A 293 0.03 -10.06 3.66
C ILE A 293 -0.05 -8.63 3.11
N THR A 294 0.66 -8.32 2.04
CA THR A 294 0.53 -7.02 1.36
C THR A 294 -0.84 -6.89 0.71
N ARG A 295 -1.34 -7.95 0.07
CA ARG A 295 -2.66 -8.01 -0.56
C ARG A 295 -3.80 -7.84 0.45
N SER A 296 -3.64 -8.36 1.66
CA SER A 296 -4.59 -8.16 2.76
C SER A 296 -4.55 -6.75 3.35
N GLY A 297 -3.57 -5.93 2.95
CA GLY A 297 -3.39 -4.56 3.42
C GLY A 297 -2.93 -4.47 4.87
N LEU A 298 -2.28 -5.52 5.39
CA LEU A 298 -1.83 -5.60 6.79
C LEU A 298 -0.33 -5.33 6.95
N THR A 299 0.29 -4.74 5.93
CA THR A 299 1.69 -4.29 5.94
C THR A 299 1.90 -3.21 4.88
N LEU A 300 3.03 -2.51 4.96
CA LEU A 300 3.54 -1.64 3.91
C LEU A 300 4.78 -2.29 3.28
N PRO A 301 4.94 -2.23 1.94
CA PRO A 301 6.18 -2.65 1.30
C PRO A 301 7.40 -1.87 1.83
N TYR A 302 8.57 -2.48 1.74
CA TYR A 302 9.82 -1.91 2.23
C TYR A 302 10.98 -2.17 1.25
N PHE A 303 11.37 -1.14 0.50
CA PHE A 303 12.52 -1.16 -0.41
C PHE A 303 13.38 0.09 -0.22
N SER A 304 14.60 -0.10 0.31
CA SER A 304 15.53 1.00 0.54
C SER A 304 16.22 1.47 -0.74
N GLU A 305 16.56 0.54 -1.64
CA GLU A 305 17.43 0.80 -2.80
C GLU A 305 16.77 0.39 -4.13
N VAL A 306 16.24 1.37 -4.84
CA VAL A 306 15.51 1.19 -6.11
C VAL A 306 16.37 0.47 -7.16
N SER A 307 17.57 0.98 -7.41
CA SER A 307 18.47 0.43 -8.44
C SER A 307 18.86 -1.03 -8.18
N GLN A 308 19.03 -1.40 -6.91
CA GLN A 308 19.38 -2.77 -6.53
C GLN A 308 18.19 -3.71 -6.73
N ALA A 309 17.01 -3.35 -6.23
CA ALA A 309 15.79 -4.17 -6.38
C ALA A 309 15.49 -4.46 -7.86
N LEU A 310 15.74 -3.49 -8.73
CA LEU A 310 15.55 -3.59 -10.16
C LEU A 310 16.57 -4.50 -10.87
N ASN A 311 17.83 -4.45 -10.47
CA ASN A 311 18.85 -5.37 -10.98
C ASN A 311 18.55 -6.81 -10.55
N PHE A 312 18.08 -7.01 -9.32
CA PHE A 312 17.68 -8.32 -8.80
C PHE A 312 16.41 -8.84 -9.49
N ALA A 313 15.47 -7.96 -9.84
CA ALA A 313 14.28 -8.35 -10.58
C ALA A 313 14.60 -9.02 -11.94
N LYS A 314 15.73 -8.67 -12.58
CA LYS A 314 16.17 -9.23 -13.87
C LYS A 314 16.88 -10.58 -13.75
N ASN A 315 17.21 -11.02 -12.53
CA ASN A 315 18.04 -12.20 -12.33
C ASN A 315 17.29 -13.27 -11.50
N PRO A 316 17.03 -14.46 -12.09
CA PRO A 316 16.22 -15.50 -11.45
C PRO A 316 16.86 -16.16 -10.23
N LEU A 317 18.09 -15.77 -9.86
CA LEU A 317 18.74 -16.16 -8.61
C LEU A 317 18.30 -15.33 -7.40
N TYR A 318 17.55 -14.25 -7.61
CA TYR A 318 17.11 -13.36 -6.54
C TYR A 318 15.60 -13.43 -6.33
N TRP A 319 15.18 -13.23 -5.08
CA TRP A 319 13.76 -13.23 -4.69
C TRP A 319 12.94 -12.16 -5.41
N GLU A 320 13.54 -10.99 -5.66
CA GLU A 320 12.91 -9.86 -6.34
C GLU A 320 12.43 -10.23 -7.75
N HIS A 321 13.12 -11.15 -8.43
CA HIS A 321 12.68 -11.65 -9.73
C HIS A 321 11.28 -12.26 -9.66
N TYR A 322 10.96 -12.93 -8.57
CA TYR A 322 9.66 -13.58 -8.38
C TYR A 322 8.64 -12.64 -7.74
N ALA A 323 9.06 -11.89 -6.71
CA ALA A 323 8.14 -11.21 -5.82
C ALA A 323 7.82 -9.78 -6.24
N LEU A 324 8.77 -9.03 -6.82
CA LEU A 324 8.70 -7.57 -6.85
C LEU A 324 7.46 -7.04 -7.59
N LEU A 325 7.18 -7.57 -8.78
CA LEU A 325 5.98 -7.20 -9.55
C LEU A 325 4.69 -7.62 -8.82
N GLN A 326 4.67 -8.81 -8.23
CA GLN A 326 3.48 -9.34 -7.56
C GLN A 326 3.18 -8.61 -6.26
N LEU A 327 4.22 -8.15 -5.56
CA LEU A 327 4.12 -7.32 -4.38
C LEU A 327 3.56 -5.93 -4.72
N ALA A 328 3.98 -5.34 -5.85
CA ALA A 328 3.41 -4.08 -6.33
C ALA A 328 1.93 -4.23 -6.72
N ASN A 329 1.58 -5.32 -7.40
CA ASN A 329 0.19 -5.65 -7.72
C ASN A 329 -0.64 -5.93 -6.46
N ALA A 330 -0.05 -6.55 -5.44
CA ALA A 330 -0.68 -6.77 -4.15
C ALA A 330 -0.97 -5.47 -3.41
N PHE A 331 -0.01 -4.56 -3.43
CA PHE A 331 -0.14 -3.27 -2.79
C PHE A 331 -1.24 -2.42 -3.45
N GLU A 332 -1.23 -2.34 -4.77
CA GLU A 332 -2.29 -1.66 -5.54
C GLU A 332 -3.66 -2.28 -5.30
N PHE A 333 -3.74 -3.60 -5.22
CA PHE A 333 -4.98 -4.31 -4.90
C PHE A 333 -5.51 -3.90 -3.52
N ALA A 334 -4.65 -3.84 -2.51
CA ALA A 334 -5.05 -3.46 -1.15
C ALA A 334 -5.56 -2.02 -1.07
N ILE A 335 -4.89 -1.08 -1.75
CA ILE A 335 -5.30 0.32 -1.86
C ILE A 335 -6.67 0.41 -2.55
N THR A 336 -6.79 -0.15 -3.75
CA THR A 336 -7.99 -0.04 -4.59
C THR A 336 -9.22 -0.66 -3.92
N ASN A 337 -9.03 -1.79 -3.25
CA ASN A 337 -10.11 -2.53 -2.61
C ASN A 337 -10.28 -2.22 -1.11
N LYS A 338 -9.60 -1.17 -0.62
CA LYS A 338 -9.67 -0.70 0.78
C LYS A 338 -9.47 -1.84 1.78
N LYS A 339 -8.45 -2.67 1.56
CA LYS A 339 -8.12 -3.84 2.39
C LYS A 339 -7.25 -3.46 3.56
N GLY A 340 -7.41 -4.16 4.67
CA GLY A 340 -6.58 -3.96 5.85
C GLY A 340 -6.58 -2.51 6.30
N PHE A 341 -5.38 -1.97 6.52
CA PHE A 341 -5.16 -0.60 6.96
C PHE A 341 -5.76 0.44 5.99
N PHE A 342 -5.86 0.12 4.70
CA PHE A 342 -6.45 0.98 3.68
C PHE A 342 -7.97 1.16 3.81
N LYS A 343 -8.63 0.37 4.66
CA LYS A 343 -10.02 0.60 5.01
C LYS A 343 -10.22 1.90 5.79
N THR A 344 -9.27 2.20 6.69
CA THR A 344 -9.29 3.42 7.53
C THR A 344 -8.48 4.54 6.90
N PHE A 345 -7.33 4.22 6.31
CA PHE A 345 -6.38 5.22 5.81
C PHE A 345 -6.25 5.14 4.29
N ALA A 346 -6.79 6.15 3.59
CA ALA A 346 -6.84 6.13 2.13
C ALA A 346 -5.46 6.19 1.44
N LEU A 347 -4.42 6.68 2.13
CA LEU A 347 -3.08 6.88 1.57
C LEU A 347 -2.02 6.09 2.36
N PRO A 348 -1.03 5.48 1.69
CA PRO A 348 0.06 4.79 2.38
C PRO A 348 0.81 5.68 3.37
N TYR A 349 1.03 6.95 3.04
CA TYR A 349 1.65 7.91 3.94
C TYR A 349 0.83 8.13 5.23
N TRP A 350 -0.50 8.04 5.18
CA TRP A 350 -1.33 8.13 6.38
C TRP A 350 -1.17 6.91 7.28
N ILE A 351 -1.03 5.72 6.69
CA ILE A 351 -0.71 4.48 7.41
C ILE A 351 0.66 4.63 8.07
N GLN A 352 1.67 5.06 7.32
CA GLN A 352 3.02 5.30 7.85
C GLN A 352 2.97 6.26 9.05
N SER A 353 2.31 7.41 8.91
CA SER A 353 2.28 8.42 9.98
C SER A 353 1.46 8.00 11.20
N ASN A 354 0.40 7.22 11.03
CA ASN A 354 -0.50 6.87 12.12
C ASN A 354 -0.19 5.53 12.77
N ILE A 355 0.18 4.51 11.98
CA ILE A 355 0.41 3.14 12.45
C ILE A 355 1.89 2.89 12.70
N TYR A 356 2.82 3.37 11.86
CA TYR A 356 4.26 3.09 11.98
C TYR A 356 4.99 4.19 12.77
N ARG A 357 4.60 4.42 14.04
CA ARG A 357 5.16 5.55 14.83
C ARG A 357 6.49 5.21 15.46
N MET A 358 6.62 4.00 16.01
CA MET A 358 7.82 3.58 16.71
C MET A 358 9.00 3.33 15.75
N LYS A 359 8.69 2.81 14.56
CA LYS A 359 9.64 2.59 13.47
C LYS A 359 9.00 2.98 12.14
N PRO A 360 9.20 4.23 11.68
CA PRO A 360 8.57 4.72 10.45
C PRO A 360 8.98 3.91 9.20
N ASN A 361 7.99 3.42 8.45
CA ASN A 361 8.21 2.84 7.13
C ASN A 361 7.84 3.84 6.02
N GLY A 362 8.85 4.51 5.45
CA GLY A 362 8.71 5.37 4.27
C GLY A 362 9.20 4.74 2.96
N LYS A 363 9.43 3.43 2.94
CA LYS A 363 10.10 2.71 1.84
C LYS A 363 9.13 1.99 0.90
N TRP A 364 7.84 2.31 0.97
CA TRP A 364 6.78 1.75 0.14
C TRP A 364 6.62 2.46 -1.21
N THR A 365 7.18 3.66 -1.38
CA THR A 365 6.99 4.53 -2.55
C THR A 365 7.40 3.87 -3.87
N LEU A 366 8.40 2.99 -3.85
CA LEU A 366 8.82 2.24 -5.04
C LEU A 366 7.67 1.40 -5.63
N LEU A 367 6.78 0.85 -4.79
CA LEU A 367 5.70 -0.02 -5.25
C LEU A 367 4.36 0.71 -5.45
N ASP A 368 4.27 1.99 -5.07
CA ASP A 368 3.06 2.78 -5.23
C ASP A 368 2.97 3.38 -6.62
N LYS A 369 1.95 3.01 -7.40
CA LYS A 369 1.70 3.55 -8.75
C LYS A 369 1.54 5.07 -8.79
N LYS A 370 1.19 5.68 -7.66
CA LYS A 370 0.98 7.13 -7.53
C LYS A 370 2.23 7.89 -7.08
N SER A 371 3.30 7.19 -6.74
CA SER A 371 4.57 7.79 -6.33
C SER A 371 5.40 8.22 -7.55
N GLU A 372 6.19 9.27 -7.37
CA GLU A 372 7.05 9.89 -8.40
C GLU A 372 7.96 8.88 -9.10
N ARG A 373 8.74 8.16 -8.31
CA ARG A 373 9.65 7.15 -8.81
C ARG A 373 9.17 5.80 -8.33
N ASN A 374 8.46 5.09 -9.20
CA ASN A 374 7.90 3.79 -8.89
C ASN A 374 8.25 2.76 -9.97
N LEU A 375 8.00 1.50 -9.68
CA LEU A 375 8.31 0.39 -10.56
C LEU A 375 7.64 0.42 -11.94
N PHE A 376 6.57 1.20 -12.11
CA PHE A 376 5.78 1.27 -13.33
C PHE A 376 6.21 2.40 -14.27
N ASN A 377 7.03 3.35 -13.80
CA ASN A 377 7.42 4.53 -14.58
C ASN A 377 8.94 4.76 -14.68
N ILE A 378 9.77 3.81 -14.25
CA ILE A 378 11.23 3.89 -14.40
C ILE A 378 11.65 3.49 -15.82
N GLU A 379 12.38 4.38 -16.48
CA GLU A 379 12.93 4.18 -17.83
C GLU A 379 13.94 3.00 -17.86
N GLY A 380 13.95 2.23 -18.96
CA GLY A 380 14.89 1.13 -19.17
C GLY A 380 14.53 -0.18 -18.46
N ILE A 381 13.33 -0.27 -17.89
CA ILE A 381 12.84 -1.45 -17.17
C ILE A 381 11.46 -1.81 -17.64
N ASN A 382 11.25 -3.08 -17.96
CA ASN A 382 9.94 -3.62 -18.25
C ASN A 382 9.71 -4.78 -17.30
N LEU A 383 9.26 -4.50 -16.07
CA LEU A 383 9.06 -5.55 -15.06
C LEU A 383 8.13 -6.66 -15.53
N ILE A 384 7.14 -6.34 -16.36
CA ILE A 384 6.29 -7.37 -16.95
C ILE A 384 7.16 -8.38 -17.69
N ASN A 385 8.17 -7.93 -18.45
CA ASN A 385 9.08 -8.80 -19.19
C ASN A 385 10.29 -9.31 -18.41
N ASP A 386 10.76 -8.53 -17.43
CA ASP A 386 11.98 -8.77 -16.67
C ASP A 386 11.76 -9.67 -15.44
N SER A 387 10.53 -9.70 -14.92
CA SER A 387 10.17 -10.51 -13.74
C SER A 387 9.56 -11.86 -14.13
N TYR A 388 9.37 -12.69 -13.10
CA TYR A 388 8.72 -13.98 -13.19
C TYR A 388 7.33 -13.87 -13.85
N LYS A 389 7.12 -14.73 -14.85
CA LYS A 389 5.83 -14.97 -15.48
C LYS A 389 5.39 -16.39 -15.15
N ASN A 390 4.13 -16.56 -14.75
CA ASN A 390 3.44 -17.86 -14.85
C ASN A 390 3.29 -18.18 -16.35
N LYS A 391 4.38 -18.59 -17.02
CA LYS A 391 4.34 -19.03 -18.41
C LYS A 391 3.63 -20.35 -18.55
#